data_AF-A0A964EW01-F1
#
_entry.id   AF-A0A964EW01-F1
#
_cell.length_a   1.000
_cell.length_b   1.000
_cell.length_c   1.000
_cell.angle_alpha   90.00
_cell.angle_beta   90.00
_cell.angle_gamma   90.00
#
_symmetry.space_group_name_H-M   'P 1'
#
loop_
_entity.id
_entity.type
_entity.pdbx_description
1 polymer ?
#
loop_
_entity_poly.entity_id
_entity_poly.type
_entity_poly.pdbx_seq_one_letter_code
_entity_poly.pdbx_strand_id
1 'polypeptide(L)'
;MGLTALALIGAAAAQDFRAWQGLYEGLLIESSEGDPERAIAWYEGLISGLPDHDPTQGDLHFALGRTLYQTGRSDEARDVLGEALNRPHTQARAEALLGQIDALERRVTLLPLIEDFDDSTGHWIHSYQHVGRGTVSSRPPPGSADPALAWDTEVSPREDDQIRIWFDPSSGGPNELTLEVRAAEFPAYLLLIVIDDHNRWYTLPDFVVAGTTEWSSVTASLEDFLPLPLEASAPPAPLSPDKVRAVAVRDVTAYYSSDQGPNTIFLDRVRIR
;
A
#
# COMPACT_ATOMS: atom_id res chain seq x y z
N MET A 1 39.36 36.91 3.49
CA MET A 1 38.15 36.12 3.17
C MET A 1 38.28 34.75 3.81
N GLY A 2 37.78 34.56 5.04
CA GLY A 2 38.01 33.31 5.78
C GLY A 2 37.25 33.16 7.11
N LEU A 3 36.69 34.25 7.65
CA LEU A 3 35.88 34.22 8.87
C LEU A 3 34.38 33.93 8.63
N THR A 4 33.89 34.12 7.40
CA THR A 4 32.46 33.91 7.07
C THR A 4 32.10 32.44 6.88
N ALA A 5 33.03 31.59 6.45
CA ALA A 5 32.79 30.17 6.19
C ALA A 5 32.68 29.32 7.48
N LEU A 6 33.39 29.69 8.55
CA LEU A 6 33.35 28.97 9.83
C LEU A 6 32.07 29.23 10.64
N ALA A 7 31.47 30.42 10.52
CA ALA A 7 30.21 30.75 11.19
C ALA A 7 29.00 30.02 10.57
N LEU A 8 29.01 29.79 9.25
CA LEU A 8 27.94 29.09 8.54
C LEU A 8 27.90 27.59 8.87
N ILE A 9 29.06 26.95 9.04
CA ILE A 9 29.14 25.52 9.42
C ILE A 9 28.63 25.29 10.85
N GLY A 10 28.93 26.20 11.78
CA GLY A 10 28.43 26.11 13.16
C GLY A 10 26.92 26.36 13.30
N ALA A 11 26.35 27.23 12.46
CA ALA A 11 24.91 27.51 12.45
C ALA A 11 24.09 26.33 11.91
N ALA A 12 24.55 25.66 10.85
CA ALA A 12 23.88 24.49 10.29
C ALA A 12 23.85 23.31 11.28
N ALA A 13 24.99 22.98 11.90
CA ALA A 13 25.06 21.89 12.89
C ALA A 13 24.24 22.18 14.16
N ALA A 14 24.11 23.46 14.56
CA ALA A 14 23.28 23.85 15.70
C ALA A 14 21.78 23.84 15.38
N GLN A 15 21.40 24.07 14.12
CA GLN A 15 20.02 23.98 13.64
C GLN A 15 19.55 22.54 13.60
N ASP A 16 20.38 21.63 13.06
CA ASP A 16 20.13 20.19 13.07
C ASP A 16 19.85 19.70 14.51
N PHE A 17 20.70 20.09 15.47
CA PHE A 17 20.55 19.67 16.86
C PHE A 17 19.23 20.13 17.51
N ARG A 18 18.75 21.35 17.21
CA ARG A 18 17.49 21.87 17.76
C ARG A 18 16.28 21.14 17.21
N ALA A 19 16.28 20.84 15.91
CA ALA A 19 15.19 20.13 15.29
C ALA A 19 15.10 18.69 15.83
N TRP A 20 16.23 18.01 16.00
CA TRP A 20 16.31 16.73 16.69
C TRP A 20 15.78 16.80 18.13
N GLN A 21 16.23 17.78 18.92
CA GLN A 21 15.74 17.97 20.28
C GLN A 21 14.22 18.20 20.30
N GLY A 22 13.70 19.00 19.37
CA GLY A 22 12.27 19.25 19.21
C GLY A 22 11.47 17.98 18.90
N LEU A 23 11.97 17.13 18.00
CA LEU A 23 11.38 15.83 17.71
C LEU A 23 11.30 14.97 18.98
N TYR A 24 12.39 14.86 19.74
CA TYR A 24 12.41 14.11 21.00
C TYR A 24 11.44 14.66 22.04
N GLU A 25 11.29 15.99 22.11
CA GLU A 25 10.34 16.63 23.02
C GLU A 25 8.90 16.28 22.64
N GLY A 26 8.55 16.29 21.36
CA GLY A 26 7.23 15.82 20.90
C GLY A 26 6.96 14.36 21.24
N LEU A 27 7.95 13.48 21.08
CA LEU A 27 7.84 12.06 21.45
C LEU A 27 7.67 11.88 22.97
N LEU A 28 8.30 12.75 23.77
CA LEU A 28 8.14 12.75 25.22
C LEU A 28 6.73 13.22 25.62
N ILE A 29 6.19 14.25 24.97
CA ILE A 29 4.82 14.72 25.19
C ILE A 29 3.83 13.58 24.88
N GLU A 30 3.98 12.90 23.75
CA GLU A 30 3.15 11.74 23.37
C GLU A 30 3.21 10.63 24.42
N SER A 31 4.41 10.23 24.85
CA SER A 31 4.61 9.01 25.65
C SER A 31 4.46 9.22 27.17
N SER A 32 4.98 10.33 27.71
CA SER A 32 5.02 10.56 29.16
C SER A 32 3.83 11.37 29.66
N GLU A 33 3.33 12.32 28.85
CA GLU A 33 2.20 13.16 29.23
C GLU A 33 0.87 12.56 28.73
N GLY A 34 0.92 11.71 27.69
CA GLY A 34 -0.28 11.11 27.10
C GLY A 34 -1.18 12.15 26.43
N ASP A 35 -0.59 13.26 25.97
CA ASP A 35 -1.29 14.39 25.35
C ASP A 35 -0.95 14.47 23.85
N PRO A 36 -1.61 13.66 23.01
CA PRO A 36 -1.30 13.60 21.58
C PRO A 36 -1.66 14.89 20.84
N GLU A 37 -2.66 15.65 21.31
CA GLU A 37 -3.04 16.92 20.68
C GLU A 37 -1.96 17.99 20.87
N ARG A 38 -1.37 18.05 22.07
CA ARG A 38 -0.22 18.92 22.31
C ARG A 38 1.00 18.49 21.50
N ALA A 39 1.24 17.18 21.34
CA ALA A 39 2.32 16.68 20.50
C ALA A 39 2.10 17.05 19.02
N ILE A 40 0.87 16.94 18.51
CA ILE A 40 0.50 17.38 17.16
C ILE A 40 0.82 18.85 16.96
N ALA A 41 0.31 19.73 17.83
CA ALA A 41 0.56 21.18 17.75
C ALA A 41 2.06 21.51 17.85
N TRP A 42 2.81 20.74 18.63
CA TRP A 42 4.26 20.88 18.76
C TRP A 42 4.98 20.54 17.45
N TYR A 43 4.66 19.40 16.83
CA TYR A 43 5.25 19.00 15.55
C TYR A 43 4.91 19.99 14.43
N GLU A 44 3.65 20.41 14.32
CA GLU A 44 3.22 21.41 13.33
C GLU A 44 3.99 22.74 13.48
N GLY A 45 4.17 23.18 14.73
CA GLY A 45 4.97 24.37 15.04
C GLY A 45 6.44 24.23 14.66
N LEU A 46 7.04 23.08 14.92
CA LEU A 46 8.42 22.78 14.49
C LEU A 46 8.54 22.78 12.97
N ILE A 47 7.69 22.02 12.28
CA ILE A 47 7.69 21.92 10.82
C ILE A 47 7.55 23.31 10.19
N SER A 48 6.62 24.14 10.67
CA SER A 48 6.39 25.50 10.17
C SER A 48 7.61 26.43 10.34
N GLY A 49 8.47 26.15 11.32
CA GLY A 49 9.67 26.95 11.60
C GLY A 49 10.95 26.45 10.92
N LEU A 50 10.92 25.28 10.28
CA LEU A 50 12.10 24.67 9.66
C LEU A 50 12.15 24.93 8.15
N PRO A 51 13.35 25.13 7.56
CA PRO A 51 13.50 25.15 6.11
C PRO A 51 13.07 23.82 5.48
N ASP A 52 12.49 23.87 4.27
CA ASP A 52 12.03 22.67 3.54
C ASP A 52 13.12 21.60 3.40
N HIS A 53 14.36 22.01 3.19
CA HIS A 53 15.50 21.11 3.01
C HIS A 53 16.14 20.63 4.33
N ASP A 54 15.57 20.96 5.48
CA ASP A 54 16.06 20.49 6.76
C ASP A 54 15.99 18.95 6.81
N PRO A 55 17.08 18.27 7.21
CA PRO A 55 17.14 16.81 7.20
C PRO A 55 16.13 16.16 8.14
N THR A 56 15.66 16.86 9.17
CA THR A 56 14.71 16.33 10.17
C THR A 56 13.25 16.41 9.75
N GLN A 57 12.94 17.13 8.66
CA GLN A 57 11.55 17.27 8.22
C GLN A 57 10.88 15.91 7.97
N GLY A 58 11.58 14.95 7.39
CA GLY A 58 11.01 13.62 7.13
C GLY A 58 10.57 12.92 8.41
N ASP A 59 11.42 12.93 9.43
CA ASP A 59 11.12 12.33 10.74
C ASP A 59 9.99 13.07 11.48
N LEU A 60 9.92 14.40 11.37
CA LEU A 60 8.83 15.20 11.95
C LEU A 60 7.48 14.91 11.27
N HIS A 61 7.43 14.87 9.93
CA HIS A 61 6.22 14.50 9.20
C HIS A 61 5.80 13.05 9.53
N PHE A 62 6.75 12.11 9.60
CA PHE A 62 6.44 10.75 10.02
C PHE A 62 5.87 10.70 11.46
N ALA A 63 6.48 11.41 12.40
CA ALA A 63 6.02 11.45 13.79
C ALA A 63 4.61 12.05 13.89
N LEU A 64 4.38 13.20 13.24
CA LEU A 64 3.07 13.84 13.18
C LEU A 64 2.02 12.92 12.55
N GLY A 65 2.30 12.33 11.39
CA GLY A 65 1.39 11.39 10.73
C GLY A 65 1.02 10.19 11.61
N ARG A 66 2.00 9.62 12.33
CA ARG A 66 1.75 8.54 13.29
C ARG A 66 0.83 8.99 14.44
N THR A 67 1.07 10.16 15.02
CA THR A 67 0.25 10.69 16.12
C THR A 67 -1.17 11.05 15.64
N LEU A 68 -1.32 11.62 14.44
CA LEU A 68 -2.62 11.87 13.80
C LEU A 68 -3.40 10.56 13.61
N TYR A 69 -2.75 9.51 13.13
CA TYR A 69 -3.42 8.22 12.97
C TYR A 69 -3.86 7.63 14.31
N GLN A 70 -3.00 7.67 15.33
CA GLN A 70 -3.33 7.19 16.68
C GLN A 70 -4.50 7.94 17.33
N THR A 71 -4.78 9.17 16.89
CA THR A 71 -5.91 10.00 17.36
C THR A 71 -7.15 9.87 16.46
N GLY A 72 -7.13 8.99 15.45
CA GLY A 72 -8.25 8.75 14.55
C GLY A 72 -8.37 9.76 13.40
N ARG A 73 -7.36 10.62 13.20
CA ARG A 73 -7.30 11.62 12.12
C ARG A 73 -6.59 11.04 10.90
N SER A 74 -7.13 9.95 10.35
CA SER A 74 -6.45 9.14 9.35
C SER A 74 -6.20 9.83 8.01
N ASP A 75 -7.14 10.66 7.55
CA ASP A 75 -6.96 11.40 6.29
C ASP A 75 -5.82 12.42 6.42
N GLU A 76 -5.78 13.17 7.52
CA GLU A 76 -4.68 14.10 7.81
C GLU A 76 -3.35 13.37 8.00
N ALA A 77 -3.38 12.18 8.61
CA ALA A 77 -2.20 11.33 8.71
C ALA A 77 -1.65 10.94 7.33
N ARG A 78 -2.52 10.58 6.38
CA ARG A 78 -2.11 10.25 5.00
C ARG A 78 -1.45 11.44 4.30
N ASP A 79 -2.06 12.62 4.41
CA ASP A 79 -1.54 13.84 3.80
C ASP A 79 -0.13 14.15 4.32
N VAL A 80 0.06 14.14 5.65
CA VAL A 80 1.37 14.41 6.27
C VAL A 80 2.39 13.31 5.96
N LEU A 81 1.98 12.04 5.93
CA LEU A 81 2.87 10.93 5.56
C LEU A 81 3.32 11.02 4.10
N GLY A 82 2.52 11.64 3.22
CA GLY A 82 2.90 11.97 1.85
C GLY A 82 4.19 12.81 1.78
N GLU A 83 4.36 13.76 2.70
CA GLU A 83 5.60 14.54 2.78
C GLU A 83 6.79 13.71 3.30
N ALA A 84 6.54 12.77 4.21
CA ALA A 84 7.57 11.84 4.69
C ALA A 84 8.03 10.84 3.61
N LEU A 85 7.18 10.50 2.64
CA LEU A 85 7.54 9.66 1.48
C LEU A 85 8.57 10.33 0.56
N ASN A 86 8.53 11.66 0.45
CA ASN A 86 9.44 12.43 -0.39
C ASN A 86 10.89 12.45 0.14
N ARG A 87 11.17 11.81 1.28
CA ARG A 87 12.47 11.81 1.96
C ARG A 87 13.06 10.39 2.04
N PRO A 88 14.24 10.12 1.47
CA PRO A 88 14.79 8.76 1.40
C PRO A 88 14.96 8.02 2.74
N HIS A 89 15.25 8.74 3.83
CA HIS A 89 15.48 8.11 5.15
C HIS A 89 14.19 7.74 5.90
N THR A 90 13.05 8.38 5.59
CA THR A 90 11.74 8.07 6.18
C THR A 90 10.81 7.33 5.26
N GLN A 91 11.09 7.31 3.95
CA GLN A 91 10.23 6.72 2.92
C GLN A 91 9.73 5.33 3.32
N ALA A 92 10.62 4.36 3.59
CA ALA A 92 10.21 2.99 3.92
C ALA A 92 9.32 2.89 5.18
N ARG A 93 9.52 3.77 6.17
CA ARG A 93 8.68 3.82 7.39
C ARG A 93 7.31 4.41 7.08
N ALA A 94 7.26 5.48 6.28
CA ALA A 94 6.02 6.11 5.85
C ALA A 94 5.19 5.17 4.96
N GLU A 95 5.82 4.47 4.01
CA GLU A 95 5.18 3.43 3.18
C GLU A 95 4.56 2.32 4.05
N ALA A 96 5.31 1.82 5.04
CA ALA A 96 4.82 0.79 5.94
C ALA A 96 3.62 1.25 6.76
N LEU A 97 3.65 2.49 7.27
CA LEU A 97 2.55 3.04 8.07
C LEU A 97 1.31 3.31 7.20
N LEU A 98 1.47 3.92 6.02
CA LEU A 98 0.36 4.12 5.07
C LEU A 98 -0.30 2.79 4.69
N GLY A 99 0.52 1.77 4.38
CA GLY A 99 0.03 0.43 4.11
C GLY A 99 -0.74 -0.18 5.29
N GLN A 100 -0.29 0.06 6.52
CA GLN A 100 -1.01 -0.37 7.72
C GLN A 100 -2.34 0.36 7.90
N ILE A 101 -2.36 1.68 7.72
CA ILE A 101 -3.58 2.50 7.84
C ILE A 101 -4.63 1.99 6.86
N ASP A 102 -4.27 1.84 5.58
CA ASP A 102 -5.19 1.36 4.55
C ASP A 102 -5.65 -0.08 4.80
N ALA A 103 -4.72 -0.98 5.13
CA ALA A 103 -5.06 -2.36 5.46
C ALA A 103 -6.06 -2.43 6.61
N LEU A 104 -5.95 -1.57 7.62
CA LEU A 104 -6.88 -1.55 8.74
C LEU A 104 -8.22 -0.91 8.37
N GLU A 105 -8.23 0.22 7.68
CA GLU A 105 -9.48 0.94 7.39
C GLU A 105 -10.32 0.32 6.29
N ARG A 106 -9.66 -0.34 5.32
CA ARG A 106 -10.34 -0.97 4.18
C ARG A 106 -10.32 -2.49 4.24
N ARG A 107 -10.00 -3.12 5.38
CA ARG A 107 -10.15 -4.57 5.49
C ARG A 107 -11.61 -4.99 5.35
N VAL A 108 -11.79 -6.17 4.77
CA VAL A 108 -13.07 -6.87 4.75
C VAL A 108 -13.36 -7.36 6.16
N THR A 109 -14.50 -6.92 6.70
CA THR A 109 -14.98 -7.32 8.05
C THR A 109 -16.14 -8.30 8.00
N LEU A 110 -16.69 -8.55 6.81
CA LEU A 110 -17.81 -9.47 6.60
C LEU A 110 -17.69 -10.15 5.25
N LEU A 111 -17.99 -11.46 5.23
CA LEU A 111 -18.16 -12.25 4.02
C LEU A 111 -19.61 -12.75 3.91
N PRO A 112 -20.15 -12.94 2.70
CA PRO A 112 -19.48 -12.74 1.41
C PRO A 112 -19.32 -11.26 1.04
N LEU A 113 -18.24 -10.94 0.33
CA LEU A 113 -18.03 -9.65 -0.30
C LEU A 113 -18.43 -9.72 -1.78
N ILE A 114 -19.18 -8.74 -2.24
CA ILE A 114 -19.53 -8.54 -3.65
C ILE A 114 -19.23 -7.08 -3.97
N GLU A 115 -18.38 -6.85 -4.96
CA GLU A 115 -18.01 -5.50 -5.41
C GLU A 115 -18.45 -5.32 -6.87
N ASP A 116 -19.18 -4.23 -7.11
CA ASP A 116 -19.58 -3.73 -8.44
C ASP A 116 -18.83 -2.43 -8.83
N PHE A 117 -18.11 -1.82 -7.89
CA PHE A 117 -17.30 -0.62 -8.08
C PHE A 117 -18.07 0.63 -8.54
N ASP A 118 -19.38 0.72 -8.30
CA ASP A 118 -20.20 1.85 -8.77
C ASP A 118 -19.67 3.22 -8.31
N ASP A 119 -19.27 3.32 -7.04
CA ASP A 119 -18.88 4.59 -6.40
C ASP A 119 -17.47 4.58 -5.79
N SER A 120 -16.76 3.45 -5.80
CA SER A 120 -15.45 3.34 -5.14
C SER A 120 -14.60 2.18 -5.66
N THR A 121 -13.35 2.10 -5.20
CA THR A 121 -12.45 0.94 -5.43
C THR A 121 -12.73 -0.23 -4.50
N GLY A 122 -13.77 -0.13 -3.66
CA GLY A 122 -14.09 -1.12 -2.65
C GLY A 122 -12.96 -1.34 -1.66
N HIS A 123 -12.74 -2.61 -1.29
CA HIS A 123 -11.67 -3.03 -0.37
C HIS A 123 -10.28 -3.15 -1.01
N TRP A 124 -10.12 -2.84 -2.30
CA TRP A 124 -8.84 -2.96 -2.98
C TRP A 124 -7.92 -1.77 -2.67
N ILE A 125 -6.66 -2.09 -2.37
CA ILE A 125 -5.60 -1.14 -2.05
C ILE A 125 -4.42 -1.41 -2.97
N HIS A 126 -3.85 -0.34 -3.53
CA HIS A 126 -2.58 -0.41 -4.25
C HIS A 126 -1.41 -0.41 -3.27
N SER A 127 -0.38 -1.22 -3.53
CA SER A 127 0.77 -1.33 -2.64
C SER A 127 1.58 -0.03 -2.58
N TYR A 128 1.67 0.59 -1.41
CA TYR A 128 2.55 1.74 -1.16
C TYR A 128 4.05 1.45 -1.35
N GLN A 129 4.45 0.18 -1.53
CA GLN A 129 5.83 -0.18 -1.86
C GLN A 129 6.27 0.31 -3.26
N HIS A 130 5.32 0.83 -4.05
CA HIS A 130 5.54 1.29 -5.42
C HIS A 130 4.92 2.68 -5.66
N VAL A 131 5.22 3.64 -4.78
CA VAL A 131 4.77 5.04 -4.96
C VAL A 131 5.10 5.52 -6.37
N GLY A 132 4.07 5.92 -7.12
CA GLY A 132 4.18 6.42 -8.49
C GLY A 132 4.16 5.36 -9.60
N ARG A 133 3.99 4.07 -9.30
CA ARG A 133 3.86 3.02 -10.33
C ARG A 133 2.44 2.66 -10.69
N GLY A 134 1.48 3.16 -9.94
CA GLY A 134 0.10 2.86 -10.20
C GLY A 134 -0.86 3.57 -9.29
N THR A 135 -2.14 3.51 -9.67
CA THR A 135 -3.25 3.98 -8.85
C THR A 135 -4.45 3.08 -9.07
N VAL A 136 -5.33 3.01 -8.06
CA VAL A 136 -6.64 2.38 -8.21
C VAL A 136 -7.72 3.45 -8.24
N SER A 137 -8.66 3.30 -9.17
CA SER A 137 -9.83 4.18 -9.28
C SER A 137 -11.05 3.38 -9.74
N SER A 138 -12.25 3.89 -9.50
CA SER A 138 -13.45 3.38 -10.16
C SER A 138 -13.66 4.17 -11.45
N ARG A 139 -13.61 3.49 -12.60
CA ARG A 139 -13.91 4.09 -13.92
C ARG A 139 -14.27 3.02 -14.96
N PRO A 140 -15.06 3.36 -15.99
CA PRO A 140 -15.49 2.38 -16.98
C PRO A 140 -14.31 1.89 -17.86
N PRO A 141 -14.27 0.59 -18.20
CA PRO A 141 -13.32 0.05 -19.17
C PRO A 141 -13.66 0.47 -20.61
N PRO A 142 -12.70 0.36 -21.55
CA PRO A 142 -12.93 0.73 -22.95
C PRO A 142 -14.13 -0.01 -23.56
N GLY A 143 -15.14 0.74 -24.00
CA GLY A 143 -16.37 0.21 -24.61
C GLY A 143 -17.47 -0.18 -23.63
N SER A 144 -17.31 0.10 -22.34
CA SER A 144 -18.37 -0.03 -21.32
C SER A 144 -18.81 1.35 -20.81
N ALA A 145 -20.04 1.43 -20.31
CA ALA A 145 -20.51 2.57 -19.50
C ALA A 145 -20.47 2.25 -17.99
N ASP A 146 -20.55 0.96 -17.65
CA ASP A 146 -20.54 0.51 -16.26
C ASP A 146 -19.12 0.59 -15.70
N PRO A 147 -18.93 1.17 -14.50
CA PRO A 147 -17.64 1.28 -13.87
C PRO A 147 -17.06 -0.08 -13.47
N ALA A 148 -15.74 -0.12 -13.36
CA ALA A 148 -14.98 -1.24 -12.85
C ALA A 148 -13.82 -0.70 -12.02
N LEU A 149 -13.16 -1.54 -11.23
CA LEU A 149 -11.89 -1.18 -10.61
C LEU A 149 -10.84 -1.06 -11.72
N ALA A 150 -10.37 0.15 -11.99
CA ALA A 150 -9.23 0.39 -12.86
C ALA A 150 -7.96 0.49 -12.02
N TRP A 151 -7.04 -0.42 -12.27
CA TRP A 151 -5.68 -0.40 -11.74
C TRP A 151 -4.73 0.06 -12.85
N ASP A 152 -4.31 1.32 -12.74
CA ASP A 152 -3.24 1.88 -13.57
C ASP A 152 -1.90 1.33 -13.07
N THR A 153 -1.09 0.77 -13.96
CA THR A 153 0.23 0.19 -13.66
C THR A 153 1.27 0.62 -14.71
N GLU A 154 2.55 0.56 -14.38
CA GLU A 154 3.68 0.80 -15.28
C GLU A 154 4.52 -0.48 -15.42
N VAL A 155 4.42 -1.16 -16.56
CA VAL A 155 5.15 -2.41 -16.80
C VAL A 155 6.59 -2.11 -17.17
N SER A 156 7.49 -2.37 -16.23
CA SER A 156 8.94 -2.13 -16.35
C SER A 156 9.74 -3.44 -16.24
N PRO A 157 10.89 -3.57 -16.92
CA PRO A 157 11.64 -4.82 -16.95
C PRO A 157 12.03 -5.36 -15.57
N ARG A 158 11.64 -6.61 -15.28
CA ARG A 158 11.90 -7.34 -14.02
C ARG A 158 11.28 -6.69 -12.79
N GLU A 159 10.23 -5.92 -12.98
CA GLU A 159 9.45 -5.36 -11.90
C GLU A 159 8.04 -5.95 -11.93
N ASP A 160 7.41 -5.97 -10.77
CA ASP A 160 6.01 -6.31 -10.60
C ASP A 160 5.29 -5.19 -9.86
N ASP A 161 3.97 -5.22 -9.96
CA ASP A 161 3.07 -4.35 -9.19
C ASP A 161 1.91 -5.19 -8.67
N GLN A 162 1.20 -4.71 -7.65
CA GLN A 162 0.09 -5.45 -7.07
C GLN A 162 -0.95 -4.58 -6.36
N ILE A 163 -2.18 -5.09 -6.39
CA ILE A 163 -3.30 -4.63 -5.57
C ILE A 163 -3.71 -5.73 -4.59
N ARG A 164 -4.25 -5.34 -3.44
CA ARG A 164 -4.54 -6.27 -2.32
C ARG A 164 -5.87 -5.95 -1.64
N ILE A 165 -6.49 -7.00 -1.09
CA ILE A 165 -7.55 -6.94 -0.10
C ILE A 165 -7.04 -7.58 1.19
N TRP A 166 -7.31 -6.94 2.33
CA TRP A 166 -7.03 -7.47 3.66
C TRP A 166 -8.30 -7.97 4.34
N PHE A 167 -8.19 -8.99 5.19
CA PHE A 167 -9.30 -9.57 5.95
C PHE A 167 -9.11 -9.35 7.44
N ASP A 168 -10.18 -8.93 8.13
CA ASP A 168 -10.20 -8.85 9.57
C ASP A 168 -10.03 -10.26 10.18
N PRO A 169 -9.17 -10.46 11.19
CA PRO A 169 -9.01 -11.77 11.80
C PRO A 169 -10.27 -12.41 12.35
N SER A 170 -11.27 -11.60 12.73
CA SER A 170 -12.55 -12.07 13.25
C SER A 170 -13.56 -12.46 12.15
N SER A 171 -13.40 -11.96 10.92
CA SER A 171 -14.31 -12.32 9.81
C SER A 171 -13.98 -13.68 9.19
N GLY A 172 -12.78 -14.20 9.46
CA GLY A 172 -12.17 -15.22 8.60
C GLY A 172 -11.81 -14.65 7.23
N GLY A 173 -11.06 -15.41 6.46
CA GLY A 173 -10.84 -15.13 5.05
C GLY A 173 -11.72 -15.99 4.14
N PRO A 174 -11.53 -15.89 2.82
CA PRO A 174 -12.35 -16.58 1.83
C PRO A 174 -12.12 -18.08 1.79
N ASN A 175 -13.11 -18.81 1.31
CA ASN A 175 -13.00 -20.14 0.73
C ASN A 175 -12.92 -20.09 -0.80
N GLU A 176 -13.55 -19.10 -1.43
CA GLU A 176 -13.66 -18.96 -2.89
C GLU A 176 -13.50 -17.50 -3.33
N LEU A 177 -12.77 -17.29 -4.42
CA LEU A 177 -12.59 -16.01 -5.09
C LEU A 177 -13.06 -16.13 -6.54
N THR A 178 -13.91 -15.21 -6.97
CA THR A 178 -14.29 -15.02 -8.37
C THR A 178 -14.04 -13.58 -8.77
N LEU A 179 -13.47 -13.35 -9.94
CA LEU A 179 -13.33 -12.02 -10.53
C LEU A 179 -13.23 -12.11 -12.06
N GLU A 180 -13.59 -11.03 -12.74
CA GLU A 180 -13.35 -10.83 -14.17
C GLU A 180 -12.22 -9.81 -14.34
N VAL A 181 -11.28 -10.09 -15.26
CA VAL A 181 -10.18 -9.17 -15.59
C VAL A 181 -10.13 -8.82 -17.07
N ARG A 182 -9.67 -7.60 -17.37
CA ARG A 182 -9.40 -7.14 -18.73
C ARG A 182 -8.31 -6.09 -18.71
N ALA A 183 -7.43 -6.05 -19.69
CA ALA A 183 -6.44 -4.97 -19.85
C ALA A 183 -6.89 -3.96 -20.92
N ALA A 184 -6.34 -2.74 -20.92
CA ALA A 184 -6.65 -1.76 -21.97
C ALA A 184 -5.62 -1.73 -23.10
N GLU A 185 -4.33 -1.63 -22.77
CA GLU A 185 -3.28 -1.28 -23.73
C GLU A 185 -2.66 -2.54 -24.35
N PHE A 186 -2.31 -3.52 -23.52
CA PHE A 186 -1.77 -4.81 -23.95
C PHE A 186 -2.12 -5.91 -22.94
N PRO A 187 -2.12 -7.20 -23.34
CA PRO A 187 -2.47 -8.29 -22.44
C PRO A 187 -1.61 -8.31 -21.18
N ALA A 188 -2.25 -8.44 -20.02
CA ALA A 188 -1.55 -8.53 -18.74
C ALA A 188 -1.51 -9.98 -18.22
N TYR A 189 -0.40 -10.35 -17.60
CA TYR A 189 -0.21 -11.66 -16.95
C TYR A 189 -0.29 -11.48 -15.45
N LEU A 190 -1.30 -12.07 -14.82
CA LEU A 190 -1.64 -11.82 -13.42
C LEU A 190 -1.46 -13.09 -12.59
N LEU A 191 -0.85 -12.97 -11.42
CA LEU A 191 -0.83 -14.00 -10.39
C LEU A 191 -1.83 -13.65 -9.30
N LEU A 192 -2.69 -14.62 -8.97
CA LEU A 192 -3.51 -14.55 -7.76
C LEU A 192 -2.72 -15.14 -6.60
N ILE A 193 -2.62 -14.37 -5.51
CA ILE A 193 -1.84 -14.73 -4.33
C ILE A 193 -2.74 -14.67 -3.10
N VAL A 194 -2.61 -15.66 -2.22
CA VAL A 194 -3.16 -15.62 -0.86
C VAL A 194 -2.01 -15.54 0.14
N ILE A 195 -2.16 -14.68 1.13
CA ILE A 195 -1.20 -14.47 2.21
C ILE A 195 -1.86 -14.89 3.52
N ASP A 196 -1.19 -15.72 4.31
CA ASP A 196 -1.70 -16.22 5.58
C ASP A 196 -1.25 -15.38 6.80
N ASP A 197 -1.66 -15.81 8.00
CA ASP A 197 -1.34 -15.20 9.30
C ASP A 197 0.13 -15.31 9.73
N HIS A 198 0.94 -16.04 8.96
CA HIS A 198 2.39 -16.16 9.12
C HIS A 198 3.15 -15.48 7.96
N ASN A 199 2.47 -14.68 7.13
CA ASN A 199 3.01 -14.06 5.92
C ASN A 199 3.58 -15.06 4.91
N ARG A 200 3.07 -16.30 4.88
CA ARG A 200 3.39 -17.27 3.83
C ARG A 200 2.51 -17.01 2.61
N TRP A 201 3.10 -17.18 1.44
CA TRP A 201 2.47 -16.84 0.17
C TRP A 201 2.03 -18.13 -0.52
N TYR A 202 0.82 -18.11 -1.05
CA TYR A 202 0.25 -19.18 -1.84
C TYR A 202 -0.22 -18.61 -3.17
N THR A 203 0.00 -19.28 -4.28
CA THR A 203 -0.34 -18.82 -5.63
C THR A 203 -1.19 -19.85 -6.35
N LEU A 204 -2.04 -19.38 -7.27
CA LEU A 204 -2.51 -20.27 -8.31
C LEU A 204 -1.34 -20.73 -9.19
N PRO A 205 -1.31 -21.99 -9.66
CA PRO A 205 -0.23 -22.49 -10.52
C PRO A 205 -0.16 -21.79 -11.87
N ASP A 206 -1.32 -21.44 -12.41
CA ASP A 206 -1.47 -20.78 -13.71
C ASP A 206 -1.71 -19.28 -13.52
N PHE A 207 -1.16 -18.49 -14.45
CA PHE A 207 -1.43 -17.07 -14.54
C PHE A 207 -2.81 -16.82 -15.18
N VAL A 208 -3.48 -15.77 -14.73
CA VAL A 208 -4.67 -15.23 -15.39
C VAL A 208 -4.20 -14.26 -16.47
N VAL A 209 -4.61 -14.49 -17.72
CA VAL A 209 -4.32 -13.56 -18.82
C VAL A 209 -5.48 -12.60 -19.00
N ALA A 210 -5.28 -11.32 -18.70
CA ALA A 210 -6.25 -10.27 -18.97
C ALA A 210 -6.08 -9.80 -20.42
N GLY A 211 -7.00 -10.20 -21.30
CA GLY A 211 -7.00 -9.76 -22.70
C GLY A 211 -7.43 -8.30 -22.87
N THR A 212 -7.21 -7.73 -24.06
CA THR A 212 -7.61 -6.33 -24.34
C THR A 212 -9.03 -6.18 -24.90
N THR A 213 -9.58 -7.26 -25.46
CA THR A 213 -10.88 -7.27 -26.15
C THR A 213 -12.00 -7.87 -25.32
N GLU A 214 -11.71 -8.96 -24.61
CA GLU A 214 -12.70 -9.74 -23.86
C GLU A 214 -12.29 -9.84 -22.39
N TRP A 215 -13.30 -9.97 -21.53
CA TRP A 215 -13.09 -10.25 -20.12
C TRP A 215 -12.70 -11.71 -19.93
N SER A 216 -11.66 -11.93 -19.13
CA SER A 216 -11.27 -13.25 -18.64
C SER A 216 -11.87 -13.47 -17.26
N SER A 217 -12.69 -14.51 -17.10
CA SER A 217 -13.24 -14.89 -15.81
C SER A 217 -12.33 -15.90 -15.11
N VAL A 218 -12.06 -15.68 -13.83
CA VAL A 218 -11.35 -16.63 -12.96
C VAL A 218 -12.21 -16.95 -11.75
N THR A 219 -12.26 -18.24 -11.39
CA THR A 219 -12.85 -18.73 -10.15
C THR A 219 -11.84 -19.69 -9.53
N ALA A 220 -11.52 -19.47 -8.27
CA ALA A 220 -10.52 -20.24 -7.54
C ALA A 220 -11.00 -20.51 -6.11
N SER A 221 -10.88 -21.76 -5.69
CA SER A 221 -11.06 -22.17 -4.29
C SER A 221 -9.71 -22.12 -3.57
N LEU A 222 -9.70 -21.98 -2.25
CA LEU A 222 -8.44 -22.00 -1.47
C LEU A 222 -7.60 -23.27 -1.69
N GLU A 223 -8.24 -24.39 -2.01
CA GLU A 223 -7.55 -25.66 -2.31
C GLU A 223 -6.73 -25.64 -3.60
N ASP A 224 -7.02 -24.69 -4.51
CA ASP A 224 -6.28 -24.52 -5.75
C ASP A 224 -4.94 -23.79 -5.54
N PHE A 225 -4.77 -23.13 -4.40
CA PHE A 225 -3.58 -22.33 -4.11
C PHE A 225 -2.45 -23.19 -3.57
N LEU A 226 -1.31 -23.13 -4.27
CA LEU A 226 -0.10 -23.83 -3.89
C LEU A 226 0.87 -22.89 -3.18
N PRO A 227 1.54 -23.36 -2.11
CA PRO A 227 2.53 -22.57 -1.38
C PRO A 227 3.70 -22.22 -2.31
N LEU A 228 4.03 -20.92 -2.39
CA LEU A 228 5.26 -20.47 -3.02
C LEU A 228 6.43 -20.87 -2.10
N PRO A 229 7.42 -21.62 -2.59
CA PRO A 229 8.53 -22.07 -1.76
C PRO A 229 9.39 -20.87 -1.36
N LEU A 230 9.14 -20.34 -0.15
CA LEU A 230 10.01 -19.41 0.54
C LEU A 230 10.80 -20.21 1.58
N GLU A 231 11.94 -20.74 1.16
CA GLU A 231 13.07 -21.20 2.00
C GLU A 231 12.80 -22.09 3.25
N ALA A 232 11.59 -22.63 3.44
CA ALA A 232 11.21 -23.29 4.69
C ALA A 232 11.49 -24.80 4.69
N SER A 233 12.10 -25.26 5.76
CA SER A 233 12.46 -26.65 6.07
C SER A 233 11.28 -27.55 6.48
N ALA A 234 10.06 -27.02 6.50
CA ALA A 234 8.84 -27.74 6.89
C ALA A 234 7.84 -27.78 5.73
N PRO A 235 7.10 -28.90 5.56
CA PRO A 235 6.07 -29.00 4.55
C PRO A 235 4.99 -27.93 4.79
N PRO A 236 4.57 -27.20 3.75
CA PRO A 236 3.57 -26.16 3.88
C PRO A 236 2.25 -26.78 4.34
N ALA A 237 1.65 -26.18 5.37
CA ALA A 237 0.33 -26.58 5.84
C ALA A 237 -0.73 -26.21 4.79
N PRO A 238 -1.80 -27.01 4.64
CA PRO A 238 -2.96 -26.64 3.84
C PRO A 238 -3.48 -25.27 4.28
N LEU A 239 -3.86 -24.45 3.30
CA LEU A 239 -4.44 -23.15 3.56
C LEU A 239 -5.87 -23.32 4.06
N SER A 240 -6.22 -22.63 5.14
CA SER A 240 -7.58 -22.62 5.69
C SER A 240 -8.11 -21.18 5.80
N PRO A 241 -9.43 -20.96 5.69
CA PRO A 241 -10.01 -19.62 5.69
C PRO A 241 -9.65 -18.79 6.93
N ASP A 242 -9.58 -19.40 8.11
CA ASP A 242 -9.22 -18.73 9.37
C ASP A 242 -7.76 -18.23 9.40
N LYS A 243 -6.93 -18.72 8.46
CA LYS A 243 -5.53 -18.34 8.32
C LYS A 243 -5.30 -17.27 7.27
N VAL A 244 -6.24 -17.04 6.36
CA VAL A 244 -6.05 -16.04 5.30
C VAL A 244 -6.10 -14.63 5.89
N ARG A 245 -5.10 -13.82 5.54
CA ARG A 245 -4.99 -12.40 5.92
C ARG A 245 -5.17 -11.46 4.76
N ALA A 246 -4.75 -11.86 3.57
CA ALA A 246 -4.91 -11.05 2.39
C ALA A 246 -5.02 -11.90 1.12
N VAL A 247 -5.67 -11.31 0.12
CA VAL A 247 -5.65 -11.75 -1.27
C VAL A 247 -4.99 -10.63 -2.07
N ALA A 248 -4.13 -10.99 -3.02
CA ALA A 248 -3.48 -10.06 -3.92
C ALA A 248 -3.65 -10.49 -5.38
N VAL A 249 -3.70 -9.49 -6.26
CA VAL A 249 -3.55 -9.66 -7.71
C VAL A 249 -2.25 -8.96 -8.07
N ARG A 250 -1.30 -9.72 -8.62
CA ARG A 250 0.04 -9.24 -8.96
C ARG A 250 0.25 -9.25 -10.46
N ASP A 251 0.68 -8.14 -11.01
CA ASP A 251 1.05 -7.99 -12.41
C ASP A 251 2.50 -8.45 -12.58
N VAL A 252 2.67 -9.51 -13.35
CA VAL A 252 3.96 -10.10 -13.70
C VAL A 252 4.23 -10.03 -15.21
N THR A 253 3.53 -9.14 -15.93
CA THR A 253 3.62 -9.02 -17.39
C THR A 253 5.06 -8.88 -17.88
N ALA A 254 5.90 -8.10 -17.17
CA ALA A 254 7.30 -7.88 -17.52
C ALA A 254 8.18 -9.15 -17.53
N TYR A 255 7.72 -10.25 -16.93
CA TYR A 255 8.43 -11.53 -16.91
C TYR A 255 8.00 -12.49 -18.02
N TYR A 256 6.82 -12.26 -18.61
CA TYR A 256 6.17 -13.20 -19.55
C TYR A 256 5.85 -12.58 -20.92
N SER A 257 5.95 -11.25 -21.05
CA SER A 257 5.81 -10.53 -22.31
C SER A 257 7.00 -9.60 -22.58
N SER A 258 7.13 -9.16 -23.83
CA SER A 258 8.00 -8.04 -24.23
C SER A 258 7.33 -6.68 -24.08
N ASP A 259 6.03 -6.64 -23.78
CA ASP A 259 5.27 -5.39 -23.60
C ASP A 259 5.78 -4.60 -22.39
N GLN A 260 5.81 -3.28 -22.52
CA GLN A 260 6.34 -2.34 -21.54
C GLN A 260 5.58 -1.01 -21.61
N GLY A 261 5.63 -0.25 -20.52
CA GLY A 261 5.01 1.06 -20.39
C GLY A 261 3.68 1.01 -19.63
N PRO A 262 2.88 2.10 -19.72
CA PRO A 262 1.65 2.21 -18.97
C PRO A 262 0.59 1.23 -19.48
N ASN A 263 -0.13 0.60 -18.55
CA ASN A 263 -1.27 -0.26 -18.82
C ASN A 263 -2.36 -0.03 -17.75
N THR A 264 -3.61 -0.23 -18.09
CA THR A 264 -4.73 -0.29 -17.14
C THR A 264 -5.26 -1.71 -17.10
N ILE A 265 -5.29 -2.31 -15.92
CA ILE A 265 -5.95 -3.58 -15.66
C ILE A 265 -7.28 -3.29 -14.96
N PHE A 266 -8.37 -3.74 -15.56
CA PHE A 266 -9.71 -3.64 -15.00
C PHE A 266 -10.09 -4.93 -14.28
N LEU A 267 -10.67 -4.80 -13.09
CA LEU A 267 -11.33 -5.88 -12.35
C LEU A 267 -12.82 -5.56 -12.23
N ASP A 268 -13.66 -6.55 -12.48
CA ASP A 268 -15.11 -6.45 -12.34
C ASP A 268 -15.68 -7.75 -11.73
N ARG A 269 -16.93 -7.68 -11.27
CA ARG A 269 -17.71 -8.80 -10.72
C ARG A 269 -16.96 -9.58 -9.64
N VAL A 270 -16.25 -8.88 -8.78
CA VAL A 270 -15.48 -9.49 -7.70
C VAL A 270 -16.44 -10.06 -6.67
N ARG A 271 -16.31 -11.37 -6.41
CA ARG A 271 -17.05 -12.08 -5.37
C ARG A 271 -16.08 -12.88 -4.53
N ILE A 272 -16.16 -12.68 -3.22
CA ILE A 272 -15.32 -13.35 -2.23
C ILE A 272 -16.26 -14.00 -1.22
N ARG A 273 -16.16 -15.32 -1.06
CA ARG A 273 -17.05 -16.12 -0.21
C ARG A 273 -16.27 -16.91 0.81
#